data_AF-A0A7W2Y746-F1
#
_entry.id   AF-A0A7W2Y746-F1
#
_cell.length_a   1.000
_cell.length_b   1.000
_cell.length_c   1.000
_cell.angle_alpha   90.00
_cell.angle_beta   90.00
_cell.angle_gamma   90.00
#
_symmetry.space_group_name_H-M   'P 1'
#
loop_
_entity.id
_entity.type
_entity.pdbx_description
1 polymer ?
#
loop_
_entity_poly.entity_id
_entity_poly.type
_entity_poly.pdbx_seq_one_letter_code
_entity_poly.pdbx_strand_id
1 'polypeptide(L)'
;MKVITKLLLLPFTLVVSSQTLANDNFTFGIGAGSLYSGVGVNIGFQSKTDLKYISAGCVSYSSLYGETCGVGAGWVRTDVFDFQTPKHGISLYVGIVGDEYDDFDRKAVYGAGLGYHYFFNGINNSGVNLGFTIVAGNENDEFVTGGMFQVGYQF
;
A
#
# COMPACT_ATOMS: atom_id res chain seq x y z
N MET A 1 28.44 -46.24 -0.56
CA MET A 1 27.63 -45.20 0.14
C MET A 1 27.87 -43.88 -0.58
N LYS A 2 26.90 -43.38 -1.36
CA LYS A 2 25.93 -42.32 -0.98
C LYS A 2 26.68 -41.02 -0.63
N VAL A 3 26.52 -39.87 -1.28
CA VAL A 3 25.31 -39.25 -1.86
C VAL A 3 25.72 -38.26 -2.96
N ILE A 4 25.09 -38.34 -4.14
CA ILE A 4 25.11 -37.27 -5.14
C ILE A 4 23.93 -36.34 -4.80
N THR A 5 24.20 -35.18 -4.21
CA THR A 5 23.18 -34.17 -3.95
C THR A 5 22.94 -33.39 -5.23
N LYS A 6 21.93 -33.77 -6.01
CA LYS A 6 21.45 -32.97 -7.14
C LYS A 6 20.76 -31.72 -6.59
N LEU A 7 21.42 -30.58 -6.76
CA LEU A 7 20.86 -29.26 -6.51
C LEU A 7 19.74 -29.00 -7.53
N LEU A 8 18.50 -29.09 -7.08
CA LEU A 8 17.32 -28.80 -7.88
C LEU A 8 17.11 -27.28 -7.88
N LEU A 9 17.75 -26.57 -8.81
CA LEU A 9 17.44 -25.17 -9.11
C LEU A 9 16.11 -25.14 -9.87
N LEU A 10 15.02 -24.90 -9.15
CA LEU A 10 13.71 -24.62 -9.74
C LEU A 10 13.73 -23.16 -10.25
N PRO A 11 13.62 -22.88 -11.55
CA PRO A 11 13.40 -21.52 -12.01
C PRO A 11 11.95 -21.14 -11.67
N PHE A 12 11.76 -20.27 -10.68
CA PHE A 12 10.49 -19.57 -10.46
C PHE A 12 10.33 -18.56 -11.60
N THR A 13 9.87 -19.02 -12.75
CA THR A 13 9.46 -18.14 -13.83
C THR A 13 8.24 -17.36 -13.34
N LEU A 14 8.47 -16.12 -12.91
CA LEU A 14 7.44 -15.11 -12.78
C LEU A 14 6.79 -14.94 -14.16
N VAL A 15 5.73 -15.70 -14.40
CA VAL A 15 4.80 -15.46 -15.51
C VAL A 15 4.06 -14.18 -15.15
N VAL A 16 4.69 -13.03 -15.44
CA VAL A 16 3.99 -11.76 -15.50
C VAL A 16 3.18 -11.82 -16.80
N SER A 17 1.98 -12.38 -16.73
CA SER A 17 1.03 -12.25 -17.83
C SER A 17 0.62 -10.78 -17.91
N SER A 18 0.95 -10.14 -19.03
CA SER A 18 0.46 -8.79 -19.35
C SER A 18 -1.05 -8.88 -19.55
N GLN A 19 -1.83 -8.68 -18.48
CA GLN A 19 -3.27 -8.51 -18.62
C GLN A 19 -3.48 -7.21 -19.39
N THR A 20 -4.24 -7.30 -20.48
CA THR A 20 -4.54 -6.15 -21.32
C THR A 20 -5.35 -5.13 -20.51
N LEU A 21 -4.76 -3.95 -20.24
CA LEU A 21 -5.36 -2.79 -19.53
C LEU A 21 -6.48 -2.10 -20.34
N ALA A 22 -7.31 -2.87 -21.06
CA ALA A 22 -8.28 -2.33 -22.00
C ALA A 22 -9.50 -1.68 -21.33
N ASN A 23 -9.69 -1.88 -20.01
CA ASN A 23 -10.82 -1.34 -19.24
C ASN A 23 -10.40 -0.70 -17.91
N ASP A 24 -9.10 -0.49 -17.70
CA ASP A 24 -8.58 0.11 -16.48
C ASP A 24 -8.40 1.62 -16.73
N ASN A 25 -9.02 2.44 -15.88
CA ASN A 25 -8.88 3.88 -15.93
C ASN A 25 -7.66 4.31 -15.12
N PHE A 26 -6.90 5.26 -15.66
CA PHE A 26 -5.89 5.96 -14.87
C PHE A 26 -6.60 6.78 -13.80
N THR A 27 -6.06 6.77 -12.58
CA THR A 27 -6.59 7.54 -11.45
C THR A 27 -5.46 8.20 -10.68
N PHE A 28 -5.79 9.31 -10.03
CA PHE A 28 -4.91 10.05 -9.13
C PHE A 28 -5.66 10.31 -7.84
N GLY A 29 -4.96 10.35 -6.71
CA GLY A 29 -5.56 10.64 -5.42
C GLY A 29 -4.67 11.49 -4.53
N ILE A 30 -5.31 12.16 -3.58
CA ILE A 30 -4.65 12.92 -2.52
C ILE A 30 -5.31 12.60 -1.18
N GLY A 31 -4.52 12.52 -0.12
CA GLY A 31 -5.06 12.24 1.21
C GLY A 31 -4.00 11.93 2.24
N ALA A 32 -4.47 11.33 3.33
CA ALA A 32 -3.69 10.80 4.43
C ALA A 32 -3.96 9.30 4.57
N GLY A 33 -2.95 8.48 4.85
CA GLY A 33 -3.06 7.04 5.10
C GLY A 33 -2.21 6.18 4.16
N SER A 34 -2.42 4.86 4.18
CA SER A 34 -1.59 3.93 3.39
C SER A 34 -1.77 4.10 1.89
N LEU A 35 -2.97 4.46 1.41
CA LEU A 35 -3.16 4.79 -0.02
C LEU A 35 -2.27 5.95 -0.49
N TYR A 36 -1.75 6.77 0.42
CA TYR A 36 -1.05 8.03 0.12
C TYR A 36 0.36 8.09 0.73
N SER A 37 0.87 6.96 1.26
CA SER A 37 2.15 6.87 1.99
C SER A 37 2.29 7.91 3.11
N GLY A 38 1.27 8.01 3.96
CA GLY A 38 1.14 9.08 4.95
C GLY A 38 0.28 10.20 4.39
N VAL A 39 0.64 11.46 4.61
CA VAL A 39 0.03 12.62 3.94
C VAL A 39 0.71 12.80 2.58
N GLY A 40 -0.03 12.60 1.50
CA GLY A 40 0.56 12.57 0.17
C GLY A 40 -0.41 12.30 -0.96
N VAL A 41 0.12 11.67 -2.01
CA VAL A 41 -0.59 11.42 -3.27
C VAL A 41 -0.43 9.98 -3.73
N ASN A 42 -1.34 9.54 -4.59
CA ASN A 42 -1.21 8.30 -5.34
C ASN A 42 -1.53 8.49 -6.82
N ILE A 43 -0.96 7.61 -7.63
CA ILE A 43 -1.37 7.38 -9.02
C ILE A 43 -1.51 5.89 -9.25
N GLY A 44 -2.46 5.50 -10.08
CA GLY A 44 -2.74 4.09 -10.29
C GLY A 44 -3.65 3.79 -11.44
N PHE A 45 -3.94 2.50 -11.58
CA PHE A 45 -4.89 1.94 -12.51
C PHE A 45 -6.05 1.34 -11.72
N GLN A 46 -7.26 1.74 -12.10
CA GLN A 46 -8.50 1.41 -11.43
C GLN A 46 -9.43 0.67 -12.37
N SER A 47 -9.91 -0.49 -11.94
CA SER A 47 -10.93 -1.27 -12.63
C SER A 47 -12.27 -1.13 -11.90
N LYS A 48 -13.27 -1.94 -12.25
CA LYS A 48 -14.54 -2.00 -11.51
C LYS A 48 -14.37 -2.48 -10.06
N THR A 49 -13.34 -3.28 -9.81
CA THR A 49 -13.16 -4.02 -8.56
C THR A 49 -11.80 -3.80 -7.91
N ASP A 50 -10.81 -3.33 -8.67
CA ASP A 50 -9.41 -3.25 -8.28
C ASP A 50 -8.88 -1.81 -8.36
N LEU A 51 -7.96 -1.46 -7.47
CA LEU A 51 -7.09 -0.29 -7.58
C LEU A 51 -5.65 -0.71 -7.33
N LYS A 52 -4.79 -0.64 -8.34
CA LYS A 52 -3.34 -0.86 -8.22
C LYS A 52 -2.64 0.49 -8.30
N TYR A 53 -1.83 0.84 -7.31
CA TYR A 53 -1.30 2.20 -7.20
C TYR A 53 0.14 2.22 -6.71
N ILE A 54 0.81 3.32 -7.03
CA ILE A 54 2.02 3.79 -6.34
C ILE A 54 1.69 5.12 -5.65
N SER A 55 2.39 5.42 -4.57
CA SER A 55 2.13 6.58 -3.73
C SER A 55 3.43 7.17 -3.21
N ALA A 56 3.37 8.45 -2.86
CA ALA A 56 4.46 9.18 -2.23
C ALA A 56 3.87 10.19 -1.24
N GLY A 57 4.47 10.28 -0.05
CA GLY A 57 3.96 11.11 1.03
C GLY A 57 4.88 11.10 2.25
N CYS A 58 4.44 11.77 3.31
CA CYS A 58 5.17 11.87 4.56
C CYS A 58 4.35 11.32 5.73
N VAL A 59 4.97 10.47 6.54
CA VAL A 59 4.32 9.79 7.68
C VAL A 59 4.48 10.56 8.98
N SER A 60 5.49 11.43 9.08
CA SER A 60 5.71 12.25 10.26
C SER A 60 6.40 13.57 9.92
N TYR A 61 6.17 14.57 10.78
CA TYR A 61 6.79 15.89 10.73
C TYR A 61 7.15 16.35 12.14
N SER A 62 8.31 16.95 12.32
CA SER A 62 8.72 17.63 13.55
C SER A 62 9.55 18.87 13.23
N SER A 63 9.36 19.95 13.99
CA SER A 63 10.17 21.17 13.86
C SER A 63 11.65 20.97 14.19
N LEU A 64 11.99 19.92 14.95
CA LEU A 64 13.36 19.61 15.36
C LEU A 64 14.09 18.69 14.38
N TYR A 65 13.36 17.79 13.71
CA TYR A 65 13.94 16.67 12.97
C TYR A 65 13.46 16.57 11.51
N GLY A 66 12.62 17.51 11.06
CA GLY A 66 12.10 17.54 9.69
C GLY A 66 10.95 16.55 9.43
N GLU A 67 10.74 16.28 8.15
CA GLU A 67 9.72 15.36 7.64
C GLU A 67 10.32 14.00 7.28
N THR A 68 9.59 12.93 7.58
CA THR A 68 9.94 11.59 7.12
C THR A 68 9.01 11.21 5.98
N CYS A 69 9.54 11.25 4.77
CA CYS A 69 8.82 10.99 3.54
C CYS A 69 9.34 9.74 2.85
N GLY A 70 8.45 9.10 2.09
CA GLY A 70 8.76 7.86 1.39
C GLY A 70 7.75 7.55 0.31
N VAL A 71 7.95 6.39 -0.28
CA VAL A 71 7.10 5.86 -1.34
C VAL A 71 6.48 4.54 -0.91
N GLY A 72 5.40 4.18 -1.59
CA GLY A 72 4.74 2.90 -1.39
C GLY A 72 3.97 2.46 -2.62
N ALA A 73 3.59 1.21 -2.65
CA ALA A 73 2.75 0.61 -3.66
C ALA A 73 1.68 -0.24 -2.97
N GLY A 74 0.54 -0.40 -3.63
CA GLY A 74 -0.50 -1.24 -3.08
C GLY A 74 -1.54 -1.67 -4.09
N TRP A 75 -2.39 -2.55 -3.62
CA TRP A 75 -3.48 -3.12 -4.38
C TRP A 75 -4.71 -3.24 -3.49
N VAL A 76 -5.81 -2.65 -3.91
CA VAL A 76 -7.13 -2.75 -3.27
C VAL A 76 -8.04 -3.63 -4.12
N ARG A 77 -8.81 -4.49 -3.48
CA ARG A 77 -9.85 -5.32 -4.09
C ARG A 77 -11.18 -5.20 -3.35
N THR A 78 -12.26 -5.07 -4.09
CA THR A 78 -13.62 -4.95 -3.53
C THR A 78 -14.48 -6.20 -3.67
N ASP A 79 -13.99 -7.21 -4.39
CA ASP A 79 -14.69 -8.46 -4.71
C ASP A 79 -14.30 -9.64 -3.80
N VAL A 80 -13.57 -9.38 -2.71
CA VAL A 80 -13.09 -10.42 -1.78
C VAL A 80 -14.23 -11.04 -0.96
N PHE A 81 -15.28 -10.27 -0.71
CA PHE A 81 -16.46 -10.69 0.02
C PHE A 81 -17.68 -10.45 -0.87
N ASP A 82 -18.77 -11.18 -0.63
CA ASP A 82 -20.03 -11.07 -1.39
C ASP A 82 -20.83 -9.80 -1.00
N PHE A 83 -20.13 -8.66 -0.91
CA PHE A 83 -20.76 -7.36 -0.81
C PHE A 83 -21.22 -6.98 -2.21
N GLN A 84 -22.53 -6.85 -2.40
CA GLN A 84 -23.14 -6.47 -3.68
C GLN A 84 -22.79 -5.03 -4.15
N THR A 85 -21.76 -4.39 -3.55
CA THR A 85 -21.36 -3.02 -3.85
C THR A 85 -19.83 -2.89 -3.93
N PRO A 86 -19.29 -2.13 -4.91
CA PRO A 86 -17.85 -1.91 -5.06
C PRO A 86 -17.30 -0.87 -4.06
N LYS A 87 -17.91 -0.75 -2.87
CA LYS A 87 -17.57 0.28 -1.88
C LYS A 87 -16.58 -0.20 -0.84
N HIS A 88 -16.55 -1.50 -0.56
CA HIS A 88 -15.76 -2.10 0.52
C HIS A 88 -14.52 -2.75 -0.08
N GLY A 89 -13.34 -2.18 0.17
CA GLY A 89 -12.07 -2.67 -0.37
C GLY A 89 -11.18 -3.26 0.72
N ILE A 90 -10.52 -4.38 0.44
CA ILE A 90 -9.40 -4.91 1.22
C ILE A 90 -8.12 -4.63 0.44
N SER A 91 -7.06 -4.23 1.13
CA SER A 91 -5.81 -3.86 0.49
C SER A 91 -4.58 -4.60 1.02
N LEU A 92 -3.64 -4.81 0.11
CA LEU A 92 -2.24 -5.04 0.42
C LEU A 92 -1.46 -3.74 0.16
N TYR A 93 -0.60 -3.37 1.08
CA TYR A 93 0.29 -2.21 0.98
C TYR A 93 1.73 -2.63 1.29
N VAL A 94 2.68 -2.06 0.55
CA VAL A 94 4.12 -2.13 0.84
C VAL A 94 4.72 -0.74 0.67
N GLY A 95 5.51 -0.27 1.63
CA GLY A 95 6.03 1.09 1.57
C GLY A 95 6.46 1.61 2.92
N ILE A 96 6.54 2.93 3.03
CA ILE A 96 6.82 3.61 4.30
C ILE A 96 5.64 3.40 5.27
N VAL A 97 5.94 2.83 6.44
CA VAL A 97 4.94 2.50 7.48
C VAL A 97 5.13 3.29 8.76
N GLY A 98 6.25 4.01 8.90
CA GLY A 98 6.55 4.83 10.07
C GLY A 98 7.94 5.46 10.00
N ASP A 99 8.41 5.90 11.16
CA ASP A 99 9.73 6.45 11.37
C ASP A 99 10.33 5.91 12.67
N GLU A 100 11.64 5.69 12.67
CA GLU A 100 12.44 5.34 13.83
C GLU A 100 13.28 6.55 14.24
N TYR A 101 13.45 6.72 15.55
CA TYR A 101 14.33 7.72 16.14
C TYR A 101 15.72 7.14 16.38
N ASP A 102 16.74 7.67 15.70
CA ASP A 102 18.13 7.27 15.91
C ASP A 102 19.00 8.52 16.08
N ASP A 103 19.54 8.73 17.30
CA ASP A 103 20.54 9.76 17.64
C ASP A 103 20.45 11.07 16.82
N PHE A 104 19.31 11.75 16.91
CA PHE A 104 18.97 13.04 16.26
C PHE A 104 18.56 13.01 14.79
N ASP A 105 18.38 11.84 14.18
CA ASP A 105 17.85 11.66 12.83
C ASP A 105 16.58 10.79 12.83
N ARG A 106 15.68 11.02 11.86
CA ARG A 106 14.46 10.22 11.67
C ARG A 106 14.60 9.38 10.43
N LYS A 107 14.65 8.06 10.61
CA LYS A 107 14.79 7.11 9.49
C LYS A 107 13.42 6.57 9.10
N ALA A 108 13.15 6.54 7.79
CA ALA A 108 11.92 5.95 7.27
C ALA A 108 11.93 4.43 7.50
N VAL A 109 10.89 3.93 8.19
CA VAL A 109 10.68 2.49 8.38
C VAL A 109 9.82 1.98 7.23
N TYR A 110 10.33 0.97 6.53
CA TYR A 110 9.63 0.31 5.43
C TYR A 110 9.03 -1.02 5.88
N GLY A 111 7.85 -1.32 5.37
CA GLY A 111 7.08 -2.49 5.79
C GLY A 111 5.96 -2.84 4.84
N ALA A 112 5.04 -3.64 5.36
CA ALA A 112 3.85 -4.08 4.66
C ALA A 112 2.59 -3.89 5.52
N GLY A 113 1.42 -3.83 4.89
CA GLY A 113 0.16 -3.68 5.60
C GLY A 113 -1.02 -4.34 4.94
N LEU A 114 -1.99 -4.69 5.77
CA LEU A 114 -3.31 -5.18 5.39
C LEU A 114 -4.35 -4.14 5.81
N GLY A 115 -5.13 -3.67 4.86
CA GLY A 115 -6.05 -2.56 5.07
C GLY A 115 -7.46 -2.81 4.61
N TYR A 116 -8.36 -2.01 5.13
CA TYR A 116 -9.74 -1.91 4.70
C TYR A 116 -10.05 -0.45 4.33
N HIS A 117 -10.75 -0.29 3.21
CA HIS A 117 -11.11 1.01 2.63
C HIS A 117 -12.58 1.04 2.27
N TYR A 118 -13.23 2.16 2.52
CA TYR A 118 -14.59 2.44 2.12
C TYR A 118 -14.61 3.60 1.12
N PHE A 119 -15.05 3.33 -0.11
CA PHE A 119 -15.20 4.31 -1.18
C PHE A 119 -16.67 4.75 -1.27
N PHE A 120 -16.96 6.01 -0.95
CA PHE A 120 -18.35 6.50 -0.85
C PHE A 120 -19.13 6.36 -2.17
N ASN A 121 -18.43 6.57 -3.29
CA ASN A 121 -18.97 6.50 -4.65
C ASN A 121 -18.63 5.17 -5.36
N GLY A 122 -18.04 4.20 -4.65
CA GLY A 122 -17.48 2.99 -5.23
C GLY A 122 -16.04 3.18 -5.72
N ILE A 123 -15.27 2.08 -5.76
CA ILE A 123 -13.83 2.11 -6.08
C ILE A 123 -13.56 2.60 -7.48
N ASN A 124 -14.52 2.57 -8.42
CA ASN A 124 -14.32 2.89 -9.82
C ASN A 124 -14.77 4.31 -10.22
N ASN A 125 -15.14 5.15 -9.24
CA ASN A 125 -15.60 6.52 -9.46
C ASN A 125 -14.83 7.48 -8.58
N SER A 126 -14.72 8.73 -9.03
CA SER A 126 -14.15 9.79 -8.21
C SER A 126 -14.95 10.00 -6.92
N GLY A 127 -14.26 10.19 -5.80
CA GLY A 127 -14.93 10.45 -4.53
C GLY A 127 -14.03 10.32 -3.32
N VAL A 128 -14.63 10.60 -2.17
CA VAL A 128 -13.99 10.44 -0.87
C VAL A 128 -13.85 8.96 -0.52
N ASN A 129 -12.75 8.62 0.14
CA ASN A 129 -12.55 7.33 0.77
C ASN A 129 -12.08 7.47 2.22
N LEU A 130 -12.39 6.46 3.04
CA LEU A 130 -11.94 6.33 4.42
C LEU A 130 -11.41 4.92 4.64
N GLY A 131 -10.48 4.72 5.56
CA GLY A 131 -9.94 3.40 5.80
C GLY A 131 -9.07 3.27 7.03
N PHE A 132 -8.58 2.06 7.22
CA PHE A 132 -7.59 1.73 8.23
C PHE A 132 -6.72 0.58 7.75
N THR A 133 -5.41 0.69 7.99
CA THR A 133 -4.42 -0.32 7.61
C THR A 133 -3.60 -0.71 8.81
N ILE A 134 -3.55 -2.01 9.12
CA ILE A 134 -2.60 -2.57 10.08
C ILE A 134 -1.29 -2.76 9.33
N VAL A 135 -0.21 -2.24 9.89
CA VAL A 135 1.12 -2.28 9.28
C VAL A 135 2.12 -3.00 10.17
N ALA A 136 3.12 -3.63 9.54
CA ALA A 136 4.28 -4.20 10.18
C ALA A 136 5.54 -3.77 9.44
N GLY A 137 6.54 -3.28 10.17
CA GLY A 137 7.85 -2.86 9.66
C GLY A 137 8.99 -3.59 10.39
N ASN A 138 10.19 -3.52 9.81
CA ASN A 138 11.40 -4.02 10.45
C ASN A 138 12.23 -2.84 10.96
N GLU A 139 12.52 -2.83 12.26
CA GLU A 139 13.26 -1.80 12.97
C GLU A 139 14.40 -2.50 13.72
N ASN A 140 15.64 -2.40 13.21
CA ASN A 140 16.88 -2.91 13.83
C ASN A 140 16.73 -4.10 14.81
N ASP A 141 16.26 -5.25 14.29
CA ASP A 141 16.04 -6.54 14.99
C ASP A 141 14.71 -6.73 15.76
N GLU A 142 13.81 -5.75 15.75
CA GLU A 142 12.44 -5.86 16.27
C GLU A 142 11.37 -5.64 15.19
N PHE A 143 10.29 -6.43 15.27
CA PHE A 143 9.11 -6.26 14.42
C PHE A 143 8.17 -5.23 15.05
N VAL A 144 8.00 -4.08 14.40
CA VAL A 144 7.10 -3.04 14.89
C VAL A 144 5.77 -3.14 14.15
N THR A 145 4.68 -3.22 14.93
CA THR A 145 3.31 -3.25 14.42
C THR A 145 2.60 -1.93 14.73
N GLY A 146 1.83 -1.41 13.78
CA GLY A 146 1.11 -0.15 13.94
C GLY A 146 -0.20 -0.13 13.16
N GLY A 147 -0.83 1.03 13.14
CA GLY A 147 -2.06 1.29 12.41
C GLY A 147 -2.04 2.64 11.72
N MET A 148 -2.56 2.71 10.50
CA MET A 148 -2.71 3.94 9.73
C MET A 148 -4.18 4.19 9.45
N PHE A 149 -4.72 5.30 9.96
CA PHE A 149 -6.03 5.79 9.52
C PHE A 149 -5.91 6.43 8.15
N GLN A 150 -6.98 6.34 7.37
CA GLN A 150 -7.02 6.88 6.03
C GLN A 150 -8.22 7.79 5.81
N VAL A 151 -7.96 8.91 5.15
CA VAL A 151 -8.95 9.79 4.54
C VAL A 151 -8.36 10.40 3.28
N GLY A 152 -9.11 10.40 2.19
CA GLY A 152 -8.63 11.03 0.97
C GLY A 152 -9.70 11.16 -0.10
N TYR A 153 -9.30 11.74 -1.21
CA TYR A 153 -10.12 11.87 -2.41
C TYR A 153 -9.40 11.17 -3.57
N GLN A 154 -10.14 10.31 -4.28
CA GLN A 154 -9.68 9.66 -5.50
C GLN A 154 -10.38 10.34 -6.69
N PHE A 155 -9.61 10.74 -7.70
CA PHE A 155 -10.10 11.37 -8.94
C PHE A 155 -10.27 10.33 -10.04
#